data_AF-U6DIR0-F1
#
_entry.id   AF-U6DIR0-F1
#
_cell.length_a   1.000
_cell.length_b   1.000
_cell.length_c   1.000
_cell.angle_alpha   90.00
_cell.angle_beta   90.00
_cell.angle_gamma   90.00
#
_symmetry.space_group_name_H-M   'P 1'
#
loop_
_entity.id
_entity.type
_entity.pdbx_description
1 polymer ?
#
loop_
_entity_poly.entity_id
_entity_poly.type
_entity_poly.pdbx_seq_one_letter_code
_entity_poly.pdbx_strand_id
1 'polypeptide(L)'
;EEEEEEPQQGQGEEPSTPSRKILDPNSGEPAPVLSTPPPADVSTFLAFPSPEKLLRLGPKSSVLIAQQTDTSDPEKVVSAFLKVSSVFKDEAAVRTAVQDAVDALMKKAFSAPSFNSNAFLTRLLIHMGLLKSEDKIKAIANLYGPLMALNHMVQQDYFPKALAPLLLAFVTKPNGALESCSFARHSLLQTLYKV
;
A
#
# COMPACT_ATOMS: atom_id res chain seq x y z
N GLU A 1 -35.17 -41.79 45.07
CA GLU A 1 -33.78 -42.08 44.69
C GLU A 1 -33.15 -40.73 44.38
N GLU A 2 -32.88 -39.91 45.40
CA GLU A 2 -31.75 -39.98 46.39
C GLU A 2 -30.51 -39.27 45.80
N GLU A 3 -30.21 -38.05 46.25
CA GLU A 3 -29.24 -37.67 47.33
C GLU A 3 -27.80 -37.56 46.79
N GLU A 4 -27.18 -36.37 46.81
CA GLU A 4 -26.09 -35.94 47.74
C GLU A 4 -24.76 -36.70 47.49
N GLU A 5 -23.55 -36.11 47.40
CA GLU A 5 -22.81 -35.31 48.38
C GLU A 5 -21.41 -34.94 47.79
N GLU A 6 -20.82 -33.79 48.16
CA GLU A 6 -19.35 -33.59 48.29
C GLU A 6 -18.95 -34.00 49.73
N PRO A 7 -17.70 -34.43 50.12
CA PRO A 7 -16.62 -33.46 50.40
C PRO A 7 -15.12 -33.95 50.48
N GLN A 8 -14.23 -32.94 50.41
CA GLN A 8 -12.98 -32.66 51.19
C GLN A 8 -11.87 -33.70 51.50
N GLN A 9 -10.62 -33.25 51.29
CA GLN A 9 -9.47 -33.26 52.26
C GLN A 9 -8.34 -32.37 51.68
N GLY A 10 -7.67 -31.42 52.35
CA GLY A 10 -7.67 -31.00 53.75
C GLY A 10 -6.32 -31.28 54.44
N GLN A 11 -5.36 -30.33 54.38
CA GLN A 11 -4.25 -30.06 55.33
C GLN A 11 -3.31 -29.01 54.70
N GLY A 12 -3.04 -27.79 55.20
CA GLY A 12 -3.24 -27.18 56.52
C GLY A 12 -1.91 -27.09 57.27
N GLU A 13 -1.26 -25.91 57.26
CA GLU A 13 -0.53 -25.30 58.41
C GLU A 13 0.20 -23.98 57.99
N GLU A 14 -0.36 -22.84 58.44
CA GLU A 14 0.34 -21.58 58.78
C GLU A 14 0.80 -21.67 60.27
N PRO A 15 1.46 -20.68 60.96
CA PRO A 15 1.81 -19.29 60.58
C PRO A 15 3.21 -18.81 61.03
N SER A 16 3.69 -17.66 60.50
CA SER A 16 4.47 -16.71 61.32
C SER A 16 4.52 -15.31 60.69
N THR A 17 3.85 -14.34 61.31
CA THR A 17 4.19 -12.90 61.22
C THR A 17 4.97 -12.53 62.51
N PRO A 18 5.57 -11.33 62.71
CA PRO A 18 5.51 -10.10 61.90
C PRO A 18 6.85 -9.38 61.71
N SER A 19 6.93 -8.44 60.75
CA SER A 19 7.66 -7.17 60.95
C SER A 19 7.26 -6.13 59.93
N ARG A 20 6.52 -5.13 60.39
CA ARG A 20 6.33 -3.83 59.74
C ARG A 20 7.69 -3.13 59.64
N LYS A 21 8.05 -2.68 58.43
CA LYS A 21 8.90 -1.49 58.27
C LYS A 21 8.53 -0.73 57.00
N ILE A 22 7.77 0.34 57.24
CA ILE A 22 7.86 1.69 56.67
C ILE A 22 7.64 1.83 55.15
N LEU A 23 6.59 2.60 54.83
CA LEU A 23 6.25 3.13 53.52
C LEU A 23 7.27 4.19 53.06
N ASP A 24 7.77 4.05 51.83
CA ASP A 24 8.34 5.15 51.05
C ASP A 24 7.51 5.31 49.75
N PRO A 25 6.80 6.42 49.54
CA PRO A 25 5.96 6.62 48.36
C PRO A 25 6.70 7.45 47.31
N ASN A 26 7.78 6.92 46.70
CA ASN A 26 8.33 7.57 45.51
C ASN A 26 9.29 6.69 44.70
N SER A 27 8.76 5.86 43.79
CA SER A 27 9.39 5.60 42.48
C SER A 27 8.43 4.78 41.64
N GLY A 28 7.59 5.46 40.85
CA GLY A 28 6.85 4.79 39.79
C GLY A 28 7.84 4.45 38.67
N GLU A 29 8.12 3.16 38.47
CA GLU A 29 8.64 2.68 37.20
C GLU A 29 7.45 2.48 36.25
N PRO A 30 7.28 3.30 35.20
CA PRO A 30 6.29 3.01 34.18
C PRO A 30 6.80 1.86 33.32
N ALA A 31 5.91 0.92 33.05
CA ALA A 31 6.05 -0.13 32.04
C ALA A 31 6.65 0.42 30.72
N PRO A 32 7.40 -0.39 29.94
CA PRO A 32 8.12 0.09 28.78
C PRO A 32 7.13 0.73 27.80
N VAL A 33 7.27 2.04 27.65
CA VAL A 33 6.51 2.83 26.69
C VAL A 33 6.70 2.21 25.31
N LEU A 34 5.57 1.81 24.70
CA LEU A 34 5.46 1.50 23.28
C LEU A 34 6.25 2.54 22.50
N SER A 35 7.45 2.14 22.07
CA SER A 35 8.36 3.03 21.37
C SER A 35 7.68 3.44 20.08
N THR A 36 7.43 4.74 19.92
CA THR A 36 6.91 5.30 18.68
C THR A 36 7.79 4.78 17.55
N PRO A 37 7.21 4.12 16.52
CA PRO A 37 8.02 3.51 15.50
C PRO A 37 8.77 4.61 14.73
N PRO A 38 10.03 4.36 14.32
CA PRO A 38 10.90 5.38 13.75
C PRO A 38 10.26 6.06 12.53
N PRO A 39 10.66 7.31 12.21
CA PRO A 39 10.19 8.01 11.02
C PRO A 39 10.30 7.11 9.79
N ALA A 40 9.22 6.93 9.04
CA ALA A 40 9.32 6.21 7.77
C ALA A 40 10.15 7.04 6.80
N ASP A 41 11.12 6.41 6.15
CA ASP A 41 11.73 6.95 4.94
C ASP A 41 11.10 6.28 3.69
N VAL A 42 11.27 6.92 2.53
CA VAL A 42 10.69 6.44 1.26
C VAL A 42 11.26 5.07 0.87
N SER A 43 12.53 4.81 1.14
CA SER A 43 13.17 3.52 0.85
C SER A 43 12.47 2.38 1.59
N THR A 44 12.20 2.56 2.87
CA THR A 44 11.49 1.61 3.75
C THR A 44 10.07 1.37 3.27
N PHE A 45 9.38 2.43 2.83
CA PHE A 45 8.06 2.31 2.21
C PHE A 45 8.13 1.52 0.90
N LEU A 46 9.03 1.85 -0.02
CA LEU A 46 9.15 1.17 -1.31
C LEU A 46 9.67 -0.26 -1.17
N ALA A 47 10.41 -0.60 -0.12
CA ALA A 47 10.82 -1.96 0.17
C ALA A 47 9.65 -2.82 0.67
N PHE A 48 8.79 -2.24 1.52
CA PHE A 48 7.69 -2.94 2.16
C PHE A 48 6.46 -2.02 2.26
N PRO A 49 5.71 -1.84 1.15
CA PRO A 49 4.61 -0.87 1.10
C PRO A 49 3.50 -1.23 2.08
N SER A 50 3.05 -0.24 2.85
CA SER A 50 1.80 -0.32 3.61
C SER A 50 1.12 1.06 3.68
N PRO A 51 -0.20 1.12 3.87
CA PRO A 51 -0.91 2.39 4.01
C PRO A 51 -0.35 3.24 5.16
N GLU A 52 -0.03 2.60 6.28
CA GLU A 52 0.47 3.26 7.50
C GLU A 52 1.84 3.89 7.23
N LYS A 53 2.71 3.20 6.48
CA LYS A 53 4.02 3.74 6.08
C LYS A 53 3.90 4.91 5.12
N LEU A 54 2.96 4.85 4.17
CA LEU A 54 2.70 5.97 3.25
C LEU A 54 2.24 7.21 4.01
N LEU A 55 1.28 7.06 4.93
CA LEU A 55 0.79 8.18 5.75
C LEU A 55 1.88 8.72 6.69
N ARG A 56 2.74 7.86 7.22
CA ARG A 56 3.84 8.26 8.11
C ARG A 56 4.96 9.04 7.41
N LEU A 57 5.05 9.01 6.07
CA LEU A 57 5.92 9.92 5.31
C LEU A 57 5.47 11.39 5.42
N GLY A 58 4.23 11.62 5.87
CA GLY A 58 3.68 12.95 6.09
C GLY A 58 3.26 13.67 4.80
N PRO A 59 2.93 14.97 4.87
CA PRO A 59 2.32 15.72 3.77
C PRO A 59 3.23 15.92 2.55
N LYS A 60 4.53 15.63 2.67
CA LYS A 60 5.50 15.72 1.56
C LYS A 60 5.77 14.37 0.89
N SER A 61 5.03 13.31 1.26
CA SER A 61 5.22 11.95 0.76
C SER A 61 5.27 11.87 -0.76
N SER A 62 4.34 12.54 -1.45
CA SER A 62 4.26 12.60 -2.92
C SER A 62 5.53 13.14 -3.57
N VAL A 63 6.02 14.28 -3.07
CA VAL A 63 7.26 14.92 -3.55
C VAL A 63 8.47 14.05 -3.28
N LEU A 64 8.57 13.46 -2.08
CA LEU A 64 9.70 12.61 -1.70
C LEU A 64 9.76 11.33 -2.56
N ILE A 65 8.61 10.69 -2.83
CA ILE A 65 8.52 9.51 -3.70
C ILE A 65 8.96 9.87 -5.13
N ALA A 66 8.46 10.97 -5.69
CA ALA A 66 8.84 11.42 -7.02
C ALA A 66 10.32 11.81 -7.12
N GLN A 67 10.90 12.40 -6.07
CA GLN A 67 12.31 12.79 -6.01
C GLN A 67 13.25 11.58 -5.94
N GLN A 68 12.93 10.57 -5.13
CA GLN A 68 13.77 9.39 -4.96
C GLN A 68 13.61 8.35 -6.08
N THR A 69 12.60 8.49 -6.92
CA THR A 69 12.44 7.64 -8.11
C THR A 69 13.22 8.22 -9.28
N ASP A 70 14.06 7.38 -9.90
CA ASP A 70 14.67 7.69 -11.19
C ASP A 70 13.60 7.66 -12.28
N THR A 71 13.11 8.85 -12.64
CA THR A 71 12.08 9.02 -13.67
C THR A 71 12.63 8.99 -15.09
N SER A 72 13.94 8.74 -15.28
CA SER A 72 14.50 8.51 -16.61
C SER A 72 14.35 7.04 -17.06
N ASP A 73 14.20 6.12 -16.10
CA ASP A 73 14.03 4.69 -16.31
C ASP A 73 12.54 4.27 -16.16
N PRO A 74 11.85 3.89 -17.25
CA PRO A 74 10.46 3.43 -17.19
C PRO A 74 10.23 2.26 -16.22
N GLU A 75 11.20 1.35 -16.06
CA GLU A 75 11.07 0.19 -15.17
C GLU A 75 11.02 0.63 -13.70
N LYS A 76 11.82 1.63 -13.33
CA LYS A 76 11.81 2.21 -11.98
C LYS A 76 10.50 2.94 -11.71
N VAL A 77 9.98 3.67 -12.69
CA VAL A 77 8.67 4.36 -12.60
C VAL A 77 7.54 3.34 -12.43
N VAL A 78 7.53 2.25 -13.21
CA VAL A 78 6.53 1.17 -13.06
C VAL A 78 6.62 0.53 -11.67
N SER A 79 7.82 0.19 -11.21
CA SER A 79 8.02 -0.36 -9.86
C SER A 79 7.49 0.58 -8.78
N ALA A 80 7.80 1.89 -8.84
CA ALA A 80 7.31 2.87 -7.89
C ALA A 80 5.78 3.03 -7.95
N PHE A 81 5.21 3.16 -9.15
CA PHE A 81 3.77 3.24 -9.37
C PHE A 81 3.02 2.04 -8.77
N LEU A 82 3.51 0.81 -9.01
CA LEU A 82 2.87 -0.40 -8.49
C LEU A 82 3.01 -0.51 -6.96
N LYS A 83 4.15 -0.12 -6.39
CA LYS A 83 4.33 -0.11 -4.93
C LYS A 83 3.42 0.91 -4.26
N VAL A 84 3.32 2.11 -4.80
CA VAL A 84 2.43 3.17 -4.30
C VAL A 84 0.96 2.75 -4.43
N SER A 85 0.55 2.24 -5.59
CA SER A 85 -0.84 1.83 -5.80
C SER A 85 -1.22 0.57 -5.03
N SER A 86 -0.28 -0.30 -4.69
CA SER A 86 -0.55 -1.52 -3.90
C SER A 86 -1.13 -1.27 -2.51
N VAL A 87 -0.91 -0.06 -1.96
CA VAL A 87 -1.42 0.31 -0.63
C VAL A 87 -2.74 1.08 -0.69
N PHE A 88 -3.33 1.21 -1.89
CA PHE A 88 -4.62 1.86 -2.07
C PHE A 88 -5.71 1.18 -1.22
N LYS A 89 -6.50 2.00 -0.55
CA LYS A 89 -7.72 1.62 0.16
C LYS A 89 -8.78 2.69 -0.10
N ASP A 90 -10.05 2.32 -0.07
CA ASP A 90 -11.19 3.25 -0.10
C ASP A 90 -11.36 4.03 1.22
N GLU A 91 -10.25 4.45 1.81
CA GLU A 91 -10.17 5.33 2.97
C GLU A 91 -9.67 6.69 2.49
N ALA A 92 -10.33 7.78 2.87
CA ALA A 92 -10.05 9.11 2.31
C ALA A 92 -8.57 9.51 2.39
N ALA A 93 -7.95 9.37 3.57
CA ALA A 93 -6.55 9.77 3.77
C ALA A 93 -5.58 8.94 2.90
N VAL A 94 -5.76 7.61 2.88
CA VAL A 94 -4.90 6.69 2.10
C VAL A 94 -5.09 6.92 0.60
N ARG A 95 -6.33 7.01 0.14
CA ARG A 95 -6.67 7.27 -1.27
C ARG A 95 -6.03 8.56 -1.76
N THR A 96 -6.19 9.67 -1.03
CA THR A 96 -5.57 10.95 -1.39
C THR A 96 -4.06 10.84 -1.41
N ALA A 97 -3.44 10.21 -0.40
CA ALA A 97 -1.99 10.05 -0.37
C ALA A 97 -1.45 9.22 -1.53
N VAL A 98 -2.16 8.16 -1.95
CA VAL A 98 -1.80 7.35 -3.12
C VAL A 98 -1.96 8.16 -4.41
N GLN A 99 -3.07 8.87 -4.57
CA GLN A 99 -3.34 9.70 -5.76
C GLN A 99 -2.32 10.81 -5.90
N ASP A 100 -2.02 11.56 -4.84
CA ASP A 100 -1.02 12.63 -4.84
C ASP A 100 0.38 12.09 -5.18
N ALA A 101 0.74 10.93 -4.66
CA ALA A 101 2.03 10.29 -4.95
C ALA A 101 2.11 9.80 -6.41
N VAL A 102 1.02 9.23 -6.94
CA VAL A 102 0.92 8.86 -8.36
C VAL A 102 1.04 10.11 -9.24
N ASP A 103 0.33 11.19 -8.91
CA ASP A 103 0.36 12.42 -9.67
C ASP A 103 1.74 13.06 -9.68
N ALA A 104 2.39 13.17 -8.51
CA ALA A 104 3.74 13.72 -8.43
C ALA A 104 4.74 12.88 -9.25
N LEU A 105 4.67 11.55 -9.15
CA LEU A 105 5.54 10.63 -9.89
C LEU A 105 5.32 10.72 -11.40
N MET A 106 4.07 10.56 -11.83
CA MET A 106 3.72 10.45 -13.26
C MET A 106 3.79 11.78 -13.98
N LYS A 107 3.43 12.89 -13.30
CA LYS A 107 3.66 14.24 -13.82
C LYS A 107 5.14 14.49 -14.06
N LYS A 108 6.01 14.12 -13.11
CA LYS A 108 7.47 14.26 -13.27
C LYS A 108 7.99 13.42 -14.44
N ALA A 109 7.55 12.16 -14.56
CA ALA A 109 7.98 11.27 -15.63
C ALA A 109 7.51 11.75 -17.02
N PHE A 110 6.21 12.00 -17.19
CA PHE A 110 5.66 12.38 -18.50
C PHE A 110 6.02 13.81 -18.94
N SER A 111 6.41 14.69 -18.02
CA SER A 111 6.93 16.01 -18.39
C SER A 111 8.35 15.97 -18.96
N ALA A 112 9.10 14.87 -18.78
CA ALA A 112 10.44 14.73 -19.31
C ALA A 112 10.40 14.31 -20.80
N PRO A 113 10.96 15.11 -21.74
CA PRO A 113 10.89 14.80 -23.17
C PRO A 113 11.56 13.49 -23.58
N SER A 114 12.55 13.05 -22.79
CA SER A 114 13.28 11.80 -23.00
C SER A 114 12.57 10.57 -22.43
N PHE A 115 11.49 10.74 -21.66
CA PHE A 115 10.80 9.63 -21.05
C PHE A 115 9.96 8.88 -22.09
N ASN A 116 10.19 7.57 -22.22
CA ASN A 116 9.47 6.74 -23.16
C ASN A 116 8.14 6.26 -22.56
N SER A 117 7.08 7.04 -22.77
CA SER A 117 5.73 6.75 -22.27
C SER A 117 5.15 5.43 -22.79
N ASN A 118 5.51 5.00 -24.01
CA ASN A 118 5.10 3.70 -24.55
C ASN A 118 5.80 2.56 -23.82
N ALA A 119 7.11 2.69 -23.57
CA ALA A 119 7.86 1.70 -22.80
C ALA A 119 7.33 1.57 -21.36
N PHE A 120 6.96 2.68 -20.73
CA PHE A 120 6.26 2.67 -19.44
C PHE A 120 4.98 1.83 -19.50
N LEU A 121 4.09 2.10 -20.47
CA LEU A 121 2.82 1.38 -20.58
C LEU A 121 3.05 -0.12 -20.84
N THR A 122 3.96 -0.48 -21.76
CA THR A 122 4.32 -1.87 -22.04
C THR A 122 4.81 -2.59 -20.78
N ARG A 123 5.74 -1.99 -20.03
CA ARG A 123 6.26 -2.59 -18.78
C ARG A 123 5.20 -2.68 -17.70
N LEU A 124 4.35 -1.67 -17.56
CA LEU A 124 3.22 -1.71 -16.61
C LEU A 124 2.29 -2.89 -16.91
N LEU A 125 1.89 -3.07 -18.16
CA LEU A 125 1.02 -4.18 -18.59
C LEU A 125 1.67 -5.55 -18.35
N ILE A 126 2.98 -5.66 -18.53
CA ILE A 126 3.74 -6.89 -18.23
C ILE A 126 3.71 -7.19 -16.73
N HIS A 127 4.04 -6.22 -15.86
CA HIS A 127 4.02 -6.40 -14.41
C HIS A 127 2.61 -6.65 -13.84
N MET A 128 1.57 -6.16 -14.51
CA MET A 128 0.17 -6.48 -14.21
C MET A 128 -0.29 -7.83 -14.76
N GLY A 129 0.55 -8.55 -15.51
CA GLY A 129 0.21 -9.85 -16.12
C GLY A 129 -0.80 -9.76 -17.28
N LEU A 130 -0.91 -8.58 -17.90
CA LEU A 130 -1.83 -8.30 -19.01
C LEU A 130 -1.15 -8.42 -20.38
N LEU A 131 0.18 -8.35 -20.41
CA LEU A 131 1.00 -8.49 -21.61
C LEU A 131 2.16 -9.48 -21.33
N LYS A 132 2.51 -10.29 -22.34
CA LYS A 132 3.64 -11.22 -22.24
C LYS A 132 4.96 -10.50 -22.48
N SER A 133 6.01 -10.96 -21.82
CA SER A 133 7.41 -10.58 -22.05
C SER A 133 8.27 -11.81 -22.29
N GLU A 134 9.43 -11.63 -22.92
CA GLU A 134 10.47 -12.65 -23.01
C GLU A 134 11.12 -12.90 -21.65
N ASP A 135 11.21 -11.85 -20.82
CA ASP A 135 11.70 -11.91 -19.45
C ASP A 135 10.73 -12.67 -18.53
N LYS A 136 11.28 -13.43 -17.57
CA LYS A 136 10.50 -14.04 -16.48
C LYS A 136 10.15 -12.99 -15.43
N ILE A 137 9.08 -12.22 -15.67
CA ILE A 137 8.55 -11.23 -14.73
C ILE A 137 7.39 -11.87 -13.94
N LYS A 138 7.48 -11.79 -12.61
CA LYS A 138 6.39 -12.21 -11.74
C LYS A 138 5.31 -11.12 -11.73
N ALA A 139 4.17 -11.41 -12.32
CA ALA A 139 3.02 -10.52 -12.26
C ALA A 139 2.55 -10.32 -10.82
N ILE A 140 2.08 -9.11 -10.51
CA ILE A 140 1.49 -8.81 -9.20
C ILE A 140 0.16 -9.55 -9.02
N ALA A 141 -0.14 -9.93 -7.78
CA ALA A 141 -1.29 -10.79 -7.48
C ALA A 141 -2.63 -10.04 -7.45
N ASN A 142 -2.63 -8.77 -7.01
CA ASN A 142 -3.83 -7.96 -6.85
C ASN A 142 -3.76 -6.71 -7.72
N LEU A 143 -4.74 -6.55 -8.62
CA LEU A 143 -4.82 -5.42 -9.54
C LEU A 143 -5.73 -4.29 -9.05
N TYR A 144 -6.45 -4.45 -7.94
CA TYR A 144 -7.41 -3.47 -7.46
C TYR A 144 -6.78 -2.08 -7.29
N GLY A 145 -5.71 -1.97 -6.50
CA GLY A 145 -5.00 -0.70 -6.29
C GLY A 145 -4.42 -0.09 -7.56
N PRO A 146 -3.66 -0.85 -8.37
CA PRO A 146 -3.19 -0.40 -9.69
C PRO A 146 -4.29 0.09 -10.62
N LEU A 147 -5.43 -0.60 -10.69
CA LEU A 147 -6.56 -0.18 -11.52
C LEU A 147 -7.20 1.12 -11.01
N MET A 148 -7.33 1.29 -9.70
CA MET A 148 -7.84 2.53 -9.10
C MET A 148 -6.88 3.71 -9.29
N ALA A 149 -5.57 3.47 -9.19
CA ALA A 149 -4.55 4.47 -9.49
C ALA A 149 -4.54 4.85 -10.98
N LEU A 150 -4.67 3.88 -11.88
CA LEU A 150 -4.83 4.13 -13.33
C LEU A 150 -6.11 4.94 -13.60
N ASN A 151 -7.23 4.59 -12.95
CA ASN A 151 -8.49 5.30 -13.10
C ASN A 151 -8.36 6.78 -12.75
N HIS A 152 -7.59 7.11 -11.71
CA HIS A 152 -7.25 8.49 -11.36
C HIS A 152 -6.31 9.15 -12.39
N MET A 153 -5.21 8.47 -12.73
CA MET A 153 -4.13 8.99 -13.57
C MET A 153 -4.61 9.41 -14.97
N VAL A 154 -5.47 8.61 -15.63
CA VAL A 154 -5.92 8.89 -17.01
C VAL A 154 -6.79 10.14 -17.15
N GLN A 155 -7.38 10.58 -16.04
CA GLN A 155 -8.19 11.81 -15.97
C GLN A 155 -7.34 13.07 -15.84
N GLN A 156 -6.05 12.94 -15.50
CA GLN A 156 -5.17 14.08 -15.26
C GLN A 156 -4.68 14.69 -16.57
N ASP A 157 -4.42 15.99 -16.56
CA ASP A 157 -3.94 16.74 -17.73
C ASP A 157 -2.52 16.33 -18.16
N TYR A 158 -1.72 15.79 -17.24
CA TYR A 158 -0.38 15.32 -17.55
C TYR A 158 -0.37 13.98 -18.31
N PHE A 159 -1.50 13.27 -18.36
CA PHE A 159 -1.55 11.94 -18.96
C PHE A 159 -1.54 12.02 -20.50
N PRO A 160 -0.59 11.36 -21.19
CA PRO A 160 -0.56 11.36 -22.64
C PRO A 160 -1.76 10.60 -23.22
N LYS A 161 -2.75 11.33 -23.75
CA LYS A 161 -4.03 10.76 -24.25
C LYS A 161 -3.85 9.71 -25.35
N ALA A 162 -2.74 9.76 -26.09
CA ALA A 162 -2.36 8.73 -27.07
C ALA A 162 -2.20 7.31 -26.47
N LEU A 163 -1.98 7.19 -25.15
CA LEU A 163 -1.88 5.90 -24.46
C LEU A 163 -3.25 5.28 -24.11
N ALA A 164 -4.32 6.08 -24.09
CA ALA A 164 -5.64 5.62 -23.66
C ALA A 164 -6.18 4.45 -24.51
N PRO A 165 -6.10 4.49 -25.87
CA PRO A 165 -6.57 3.37 -26.69
C PRO A 165 -5.81 2.07 -26.44
N LEU A 166 -4.49 2.16 -26.20
CA LEU A 166 -3.67 1.00 -25.87
C LEU A 166 -4.09 0.42 -24.53
N LEU A 167 -4.21 1.25 -23.49
CA LEU A 167 -4.65 0.78 -22.17
C LEU A 167 -6.05 0.16 -22.25
N LEU A 168 -6.98 0.78 -22.98
CA LEU A 168 -8.33 0.27 -23.20
C LEU A 168 -8.32 -1.13 -23.85
N ALA A 169 -7.52 -1.34 -24.89
CA ALA A 169 -7.42 -2.63 -25.57
C ALA A 169 -6.96 -3.77 -24.62
N PHE A 170 -6.05 -3.49 -23.69
CA PHE A 170 -5.56 -4.50 -22.75
C PHE A 170 -6.48 -4.72 -21.55
N VAL A 171 -7.18 -3.68 -21.08
CA VAL A 171 -8.13 -3.81 -19.95
C VAL A 171 -9.45 -4.48 -20.39
N THR A 172 -9.83 -4.38 -21.66
CA THR A 172 -11.01 -5.07 -22.22
C THR A 172 -10.77 -6.55 -22.49
N LYS A 173 -9.52 -6.96 -22.72
CA LYS A 173 -9.17 -8.36 -22.98
C LYS A 173 -9.52 -9.27 -21.79
N PRO A 174 -10.08 -10.48 -22.00
CA PRO A 174 -10.32 -11.45 -20.94
C PRO A 174 -9.03 -11.80 -20.17
N ASN A 175 -9.11 -11.75 -18.85
CA ASN A 175 -8.00 -12.02 -17.93
C ASN A 175 -8.56 -12.25 -16.51
N GLY A 176 -8.22 -13.38 -15.89
CA GLY A 176 -8.76 -13.77 -14.58
C GLY A 176 -8.43 -12.80 -13.43
N ALA A 177 -7.28 -12.10 -13.49
CA ALA A 177 -6.92 -11.10 -12.50
C ALA A 177 -7.78 -9.82 -12.63
N LEU A 178 -8.12 -9.43 -13.86
CA LEU A 178 -9.06 -8.32 -14.11
C LEU A 178 -10.50 -8.68 -13.72
N GLU A 179 -10.91 -9.93 -13.95
CA GLU A 179 -12.25 -10.43 -13.59
C GLU A 179 -12.44 -10.47 -12.07
N SER A 180 -11.40 -10.81 -11.32
CA SER A 180 -11.37 -10.75 -9.85
C SER A 180 -11.43 -9.32 -9.30
N CYS A 181 -11.22 -8.31 -10.14
CA CYS A 181 -11.27 -6.87 -9.80
C CYS A 181 -12.35 -6.14 -10.61
N SER A 182 -13.52 -6.77 -10.79
CA SER A 182 -14.59 -6.32 -11.69
C SER A 182 -15.00 -4.84 -11.51
N PHE A 183 -15.16 -4.39 -10.28
CA PHE A 183 -15.51 -3.00 -9.97
C PHE A 183 -14.44 -2.01 -10.48
N ALA A 184 -13.18 -2.21 -10.07
CA ALA A 184 -12.08 -1.32 -10.46
C ALA A 184 -11.84 -1.35 -11.97
N ARG A 185 -11.95 -2.54 -12.59
CA ARG A 185 -11.88 -2.71 -14.04
C ARG A 185 -12.98 -1.91 -14.74
N HIS A 186 -14.23 -2.04 -14.30
CA HIS A 186 -15.36 -1.35 -14.92
C HIS A 186 -15.23 0.18 -14.76
N SER A 187 -14.83 0.64 -13.57
CA SER A 187 -14.58 2.07 -13.33
C SER A 187 -13.52 2.63 -14.28
N LEU A 188 -12.37 1.96 -14.41
CA LEU A 188 -11.32 2.36 -15.34
C LEU A 188 -11.80 2.37 -16.80
N LEU A 189 -12.56 1.35 -17.23
CA LEU A 189 -13.11 1.29 -18.59
C LEU A 189 -14.05 2.46 -18.86
N GLN A 190 -14.98 2.75 -17.95
CA GLN A 190 -15.91 3.89 -18.08
C GLN A 190 -15.16 5.21 -18.20
N THR A 191 -14.07 5.38 -17.44
CA THR A 191 -13.23 6.56 -17.50
C THR A 191 -12.49 6.64 -18.83
N LEU A 192 -11.88 5.55 -19.30
CA LEU A 192 -11.15 5.52 -20.57
C LEU A 192 -12.01 5.84 -21.79
N TYR A 193 -13.30 5.52 -21.78
CA TYR A 193 -14.23 5.91 -22.86
C TYR A 193 -14.53 7.42 -22.90
N LYS A 194 -14.14 8.18 -21.87
CA LYS A 194 -14.36 9.64 -21.76
C LYS A 194 -13.07 10.46 -21.92
N VAL A 195 -11.91 9.78 -21.99
CA VAL A 195 -10.56 10.35 -22.11
C VAL A 195 -10.22 10.56 -23.58
#